data_AF-A0AAW2YQH6-F1
#
_entry.id   AF-A0AAW2YQH6-F1
#
_cell.length_a   1.000
_cell.length_b   1.000
_cell.length_c   1.000
_cell.angle_alpha   90.00
_cell.angle_beta   90.00
_cell.angle_gamma   90.00
#
_symmetry.space_group_name_H-M   'P 1'
#
loop_
_entity.id
_entity.type
_entity.pdbx_description
1 polymer ?
#
loop_
_entity_poly.entity_id
_entity_poly.type
_entity_poly.pdbx_seq_one_letter_code
_entity_poly.pdbx_strand_id
1 'polypeptide(L)'
;MKRGDRRVPRLEVKSYYEAHGHFGSDMWPCPRIVAESEEACRKDQGNTIKANEYLDEPEVVLAKVKKIAELIKKAKFCVAYTGAGLSRSSGIPDYASKAPNTIIKIKSISTSLNAVPTYAHRVITALERSGYVHYYVRE
;
A
#
# COMPACT_ATOMS: atom_id res chain seq x y z
N MET A 1 -16.91 25.27 18.57
CA MET A 1 -15.44 25.13 18.70
C MET A 1 -14.85 24.87 17.32
N LYS A 2 -14.11 25.84 16.77
CA LYS A 2 -13.41 25.70 15.48
C LYS A 2 -12.37 24.59 15.65
N ARG A 3 -12.52 23.46 14.95
CA ARG A 3 -11.45 22.46 14.83
C ARG A 3 -10.32 23.17 14.11
N GLY A 4 -9.30 23.57 14.87
CA GLY A 4 -8.09 24.17 14.30
C GLY A 4 -7.58 23.24 13.21
N ASP A 5 -7.29 23.82 12.06
CA ASP A 5 -6.70 23.18 10.89
C ASP A 5 -5.30 22.66 11.27
N ARG A 6 -5.25 21.53 11.99
CA ARG A 6 -3.99 20.82 12.21
C ARG A 6 -3.61 20.23 10.87
N ARG A 7 -2.68 20.90 10.19
CA ARG A 7 -1.99 20.34 9.03
C ARG A 7 -1.52 18.93 9.40
N VAL A 8 -2.01 17.93 8.67
CA VAL A 8 -1.59 16.54 8.83
C VAL A 8 -0.09 16.48 8.47
N PRO A 9 0.77 15.91 9.33
CA PRO A 9 2.19 15.80 9.04
C PRO A 9 2.42 14.99 7.76
N ARG A 10 3.52 15.26 7.07
CA ARG A 10 3.93 14.54 5.85
C ARG A 10 5.22 13.78 6.10
N LEU A 11 5.43 12.72 5.34
CA LEU A 11 6.69 11.98 5.36
C LEU A 11 7.84 12.91 5.03
N GLU A 12 8.84 12.96 5.91
CA GLU A 12 10.07 13.71 5.70
C GLU A 12 11.08 12.81 4.99
N VAL A 13 11.59 13.29 3.86
CA VAL A 13 12.58 12.59 3.03
C VAL A 13 13.68 13.56 2.62
N LYS A 14 14.88 13.03 2.38
CA LYS A 14 16.01 13.84 1.87
C LYS A 14 15.88 14.14 0.39
N SER A 15 15.15 13.30 -0.34
CA SER A 15 14.91 13.41 -1.77
C SER A 15 13.52 12.92 -2.13
N TYR A 16 12.87 13.55 -3.12
CA TYR A 16 11.59 13.10 -3.65
C TYR A 16 11.63 11.63 -4.10
N TYR A 17 12.81 11.16 -4.51
CA TYR A 17 13.04 9.77 -4.92
C TYR A 17 12.72 8.78 -3.79
N GLU A 18 13.02 9.12 -2.53
CA GLU A 18 12.72 8.25 -1.38
C GLU A 18 11.20 8.11 -1.16
N ALA A 19 10.41 9.14 -1.50
CA ALA A 19 8.96 9.13 -1.37
C ALA A 19 8.22 8.62 -2.62
N HIS A 20 8.79 8.80 -3.81
CA HIS A 20 8.08 8.64 -5.08
C HIS A 20 8.78 7.72 -6.10
N GLY A 21 10.02 7.29 -5.81
CA GLY A 21 10.79 6.35 -6.63
C GLY A 21 11.31 6.92 -7.95
N HIS A 22 11.86 6.04 -8.78
CA HIS A 22 12.55 6.38 -10.04
C HIS A 22 11.69 7.15 -11.07
N PHE A 23 10.39 6.87 -11.12
CA PHE A 23 9.45 7.52 -12.04
C PHE A 23 8.58 8.57 -11.32
N GLY A 24 9.01 8.99 -10.12
CA GLY A 24 8.38 10.04 -9.34
C GLY A 24 8.68 11.44 -9.86
N SER A 25 7.96 12.42 -9.35
CA SER A 25 8.21 13.84 -9.61
C SER A 25 8.45 14.57 -8.30
N ASP A 26 9.37 15.53 -8.33
CA ASP A 26 9.64 16.52 -7.28
C ASP A 26 8.47 17.48 -7.04
N MET A 27 7.59 17.63 -8.02
CA MET A 27 6.35 18.41 -7.92
C MET A 27 5.26 17.70 -7.11
N TRP A 28 5.40 16.39 -6.85
CA TRP A 28 4.42 15.66 -6.06
C TRP A 28 4.63 15.93 -4.57
N PRO A 29 3.57 16.27 -3.82
CA PRO A 29 3.69 16.43 -2.38
C PRO A 29 4.01 15.08 -1.73
N CYS A 30 4.88 15.09 -0.73
CA CYS A 30 5.17 13.90 0.07
C CYS A 30 3.90 13.35 0.73
N PRO A 31 3.78 12.02 0.91
CA PRO A 31 2.60 11.40 1.50
C PRO A 31 2.27 11.97 2.87
N ARG A 32 0.98 12.10 3.20
CA ARG A 32 0.53 12.46 4.56
C ARG A 32 0.66 11.26 5.48
N ILE A 33 1.12 11.49 6.70
CA ILE A 33 1.12 10.49 7.77
C ILE A 33 -0.27 10.49 8.39
N VAL A 34 -1.05 9.45 8.08
CA VAL A 34 -2.47 9.36 8.47
C VAL A 34 -2.68 8.54 9.74
N ALA A 35 -1.72 7.68 10.08
CA ALA A 35 -1.67 7.00 11.37
C ALA A 35 -0.21 6.79 11.77
N GLU A 36 0.13 7.15 13.01
CA GLU A 36 1.48 6.96 13.55
C GLU A 36 1.53 5.67 14.40
N SER A 37 2.70 5.04 14.43
CA SER A 37 3.00 3.85 15.22
C SER A 37 4.37 3.98 15.86
N GLU A 38 4.46 3.69 17.15
CA GLU A 38 5.74 3.54 17.86
C GLU A 38 6.36 2.14 17.66
N GLU A 39 5.58 1.18 17.18
CA GLU A 39 6.08 -0.14 16.81
C GLU A 39 6.67 -0.16 15.40
N ALA A 40 7.72 -0.96 15.22
CA ALA A 40 8.33 -1.20 13.92
C ALA A 40 7.50 -2.15 13.05
N CYS A 41 7.46 -1.90 11.75
CA CYS A 41 6.87 -2.81 10.79
C CYS A 41 7.75 -4.06 10.67
N ARG A 42 7.15 -5.26 10.71
CA ARG A 42 7.89 -6.54 10.65
C ARG A 42 9.02 -6.66 11.69
N LYS A 43 8.74 -6.32 12.96
CA LYS A 43 9.67 -6.51 14.08
C LYS A 43 10.15 -7.98 14.20
N ASP A 44 9.33 -8.93 13.78
CA ASP A 44 9.66 -10.37 13.68
C ASP A 44 10.89 -10.65 12.79
N GLN A 45 11.19 -9.76 11.84
CA GLN A 45 12.33 -9.87 10.93
C GLN A 45 13.49 -8.92 11.31
N GLY A 46 13.46 -8.34 12.52
CA GLY A 46 14.51 -7.43 12.99
C GLY A 46 14.45 -6.02 12.37
N ASN A 47 13.35 -5.65 11.72
CA ASN A 47 13.19 -4.32 11.14
C ASN A 47 12.91 -3.25 12.21
N THR A 48 13.39 -2.04 11.97
CA THR A 48 13.34 -0.88 12.89
C THR A 48 12.50 0.27 12.37
N ILE A 49 12.01 0.20 11.12
CA ILE A 49 11.18 1.24 10.51
C ILE A 49 9.82 1.28 11.19
N LYS A 50 9.38 2.46 11.68
CA LYS A 50 8.05 2.64 12.29
C LYS A 50 6.91 2.26 11.34
N ALA A 51 5.92 1.54 11.85
CA ALA A 51 4.74 1.08 11.11
C ALA A 51 3.68 2.19 10.91
N ASN A 52 4.13 3.38 10.51
CA ASN A 52 3.25 4.49 10.17
C ASN A 52 2.46 4.18 8.89
N GLU A 53 1.23 4.68 8.80
CA GLU A 53 0.41 4.63 7.59
C GLU A 53 0.52 5.95 6.83
N TYR A 54 0.70 5.84 5.51
CA TYR A 54 0.90 6.97 4.62
C TYR A 54 -0.19 7.04 3.56
N LEU A 55 -0.60 8.26 3.20
CA LEU A 55 -1.60 8.51 2.18
C LEU A 55 -1.11 9.60 1.22
N ASP A 56 -0.86 9.22 -0.02
CA ASP A 56 -0.63 10.15 -1.12
C ASP A 56 -1.90 10.98 -1.43
N GLU A 57 -1.71 12.15 -2.05
CA GLU A 57 -2.87 12.90 -2.57
C GLU A 57 -3.51 12.17 -3.76
N PRO A 58 -4.84 12.32 -3.99
CA PRO A 58 -5.56 11.57 -5.02
C PRO A 58 -4.95 11.69 -6.43
N GLU A 59 -4.48 12.88 -6.79
CA GLU A 59 -3.82 13.17 -8.06
C GLU A 59 -2.47 12.45 -8.20
N VAL A 60 -1.72 12.32 -7.10
CA VAL A 60 -0.44 11.60 -7.06
C VAL A 60 -0.68 10.10 -7.20
N VAL A 61 -1.68 9.55 -6.49
CA VAL A 61 -2.09 8.15 -6.65
C VAL A 61 -2.46 7.86 -8.09
N LEU A 62 -3.29 8.70 -8.71
CA LEU A 62 -3.72 8.52 -10.09
C LEU A 62 -2.52 8.55 -11.07
N ALA A 63 -1.58 9.47 -10.86
CA ALA A 63 -0.38 9.57 -11.68
C ALA A 63 0.51 8.32 -11.54
N LYS A 64 0.74 7.85 -10.30
CA LYS A 64 1.48 6.61 -10.02
C LYS A 64 0.81 5.39 -10.66
N VAL A 65 -0.52 5.26 -10.54
CA VAL A 65 -1.28 4.15 -11.14
C VAL A 65 -1.17 4.15 -12.67
N LYS A 66 -1.26 5.32 -13.32
CA LYS A 66 -1.04 5.43 -14.78
C LYS A 66 0.36 4.96 -15.16
N LYS A 67 1.38 5.35 -14.40
CA LYS A 67 2.76 4.91 -14.64
C LYS A 67 2.92 3.40 -14.48
N ILE A 68 2.34 2.82 -13.44
CA ILE A 68 2.34 1.36 -13.23
C ILE A 68 1.67 0.65 -14.42
N ALA A 69 0.52 1.13 -14.89
CA ALA A 69 -0.16 0.55 -16.05
C ALA A 69 0.69 0.60 -17.33
N GLU A 70 1.42 1.71 -17.56
CA GLU A 70 2.37 1.81 -18.68
C GLU A 70 3.52 0.79 -18.54
N LEU A 71 4.08 0.65 -17.33
CA LEU A 71 5.17 -0.29 -17.07
C LEU A 71 4.72 -1.75 -17.28
N ILE A 72 3.54 -2.12 -16.79
CA ILE A 72 2.97 -3.45 -16.99
C ILE A 72 2.80 -3.75 -18.49
N LYS A 73 2.25 -2.80 -19.26
CA LYS A 73 2.07 -2.97 -20.72
C LYS A 73 3.38 -3.11 -21.49
N LYS A 74 4.45 -2.47 -21.02
CA LYS A 74 5.79 -2.51 -21.66
C LYS A 74 6.63 -3.71 -21.21
N ALA A 75 6.30 -4.31 -20.07
CA ALA A 75 7.06 -5.42 -19.53
C ALA A 75 6.93 -6.66 -20.43
N LYS A 76 8.08 -7.26 -20.78
CA LYS A 76 8.12 -8.56 -21.48
C LYS A 76 7.71 -9.72 -20.57
N PHE A 77 7.95 -9.56 -19.28
CA PHE A 77 7.62 -10.55 -18.26
C PHE A 77 7.35 -9.79 -16.95
N CYS A 78 6.14 -9.92 -16.42
CA CYS A 78 5.70 -9.20 -15.23
C CYS A 78 5.40 -10.19 -14.11
N VAL A 79 5.99 -9.96 -12.94
CA VAL A 79 5.79 -10.79 -11.74
C VAL A 79 5.16 -9.95 -10.64
N ALA A 80 4.06 -10.43 -10.07
CA ALA A 80 3.40 -9.80 -8.94
C ALA A 80 3.86 -10.47 -7.63
N TYR A 81 4.58 -9.72 -6.79
CA TYR A 81 4.92 -10.14 -5.43
C TYR A 81 3.80 -9.67 -4.49
N THR A 82 3.22 -10.62 -3.76
CA THR A 82 2.03 -10.39 -2.94
C THR A 82 2.26 -10.86 -1.52
N GLY A 83 1.78 -10.08 -0.55
CA GLY A 83 1.83 -10.42 0.87
C GLY A 83 0.50 -10.20 1.57
N ALA A 84 0.48 -10.42 2.88
CA ALA A 84 -0.73 -10.40 3.71
C ALA A 84 -1.57 -9.11 3.61
N GLY A 85 -0.96 -7.97 3.27
CA GLY A 85 -1.66 -6.69 3.13
C GLY A 85 -2.80 -6.71 2.10
N LEU A 86 -2.72 -7.53 1.04
CA LEU A 86 -3.79 -7.67 0.05
C LEU A 86 -5.07 -8.31 0.61
N SER A 87 -4.93 -9.06 1.70
CA SER A 87 -6.00 -9.78 2.40
C SER A 87 -6.54 -9.04 3.61
N ARG A 88 -5.97 -7.87 3.95
CA ARG A 88 -6.44 -7.07 5.09
C ARG A 88 -7.92 -6.69 4.97
N SER A 89 -8.36 -6.31 3.78
CA SER A 89 -9.77 -5.96 3.54
C SER A 89 -10.73 -7.15 3.53
N SER A 90 -10.25 -8.39 3.43
CA SER A 90 -11.08 -9.60 3.59
C SER A 90 -11.22 -10.07 5.04
N GLY A 91 -10.59 -9.37 5.99
CA GLY A 91 -10.66 -9.67 7.42
C GLY A 91 -9.49 -10.50 7.96
N ILE A 92 -8.45 -10.73 7.14
CA ILE A 92 -7.23 -11.43 7.57
C ILE A 92 -6.21 -10.37 8.01
N PRO A 93 -5.72 -10.40 9.27
CA PRO A 93 -4.72 -9.44 9.74
C PRO A 93 -3.38 -9.63 9.01
N ASP A 94 -2.59 -8.56 8.93
CA ASP A 94 -1.21 -8.61 8.44
C ASP A 94 -0.20 -8.40 9.58
N TYR A 95 1.08 -8.64 9.28
CA TYR A 95 2.18 -8.52 10.24
C TYR A 95 2.77 -7.10 10.35
N ALA A 96 2.55 -6.25 9.35
CA ALA A 96 3.26 -4.98 9.22
C ALA A 96 2.49 -3.78 9.78
N SER A 97 1.16 -3.84 9.83
CA SER A 97 0.31 -2.75 10.29
C SER A 97 0.14 -2.81 11.80
N LYS A 98 0.66 -1.81 12.51
CA LYS A 98 0.61 -1.71 13.98
C LYS A 98 0.00 -0.41 14.49
N ALA A 99 -0.30 0.54 13.60
CA ALA A 99 -0.84 1.83 14.00
C ALA A 99 -2.23 1.69 14.69
N PRO A 100 -2.40 2.22 15.92
CA PRO A 100 -3.64 2.07 16.67
C PRO A 100 -4.81 2.84 16.04
N ASN A 101 -4.52 3.95 15.35
CA ASN A 101 -5.51 4.82 14.71
C ASN A 101 -5.53 4.63 13.19
N THR A 102 -5.48 3.38 12.72
CA THR A 102 -5.57 3.05 11.29
C THR A 102 -6.83 3.64 10.66
N ILE A 103 -6.70 4.21 9.46
CA ILE A 103 -7.87 4.69 8.69
C ILE A 103 -8.54 3.55 7.91
N ILE A 104 -7.91 2.38 7.85
CA ILE A 104 -8.37 1.22 7.09
C ILE A 104 -9.37 0.42 7.93
N LYS A 105 -10.59 0.29 7.44
CA LYS A 105 -11.62 -0.56 8.04
C LYS A 105 -11.40 -2.02 7.65
N ILE A 106 -11.18 -2.86 8.65
CA ILE A 106 -11.05 -4.32 8.46
C ILE A 106 -12.42 -4.96 8.65
N LYS A 107 -12.79 -5.86 7.74
CA LYS A 107 -14.01 -6.65 7.88
C LYS A 107 -13.84 -7.63 9.04
N SER A 108 -14.75 -7.62 10.00
CA SER A 108 -14.81 -8.69 11.00
C SER A 108 -15.33 -9.98 10.36
N ILE A 109 -14.56 -11.05 10.48
CA ILE A 109 -14.93 -12.40 10.03
C ILE A 109 -14.83 -13.35 11.23
N SER A 110 -15.74 -14.31 11.31
CA SER A 110 -15.79 -15.28 12.42
C SER A 110 -14.68 -16.32 12.35
N THR A 111 -14.27 -16.69 11.14
CA THR A 111 -13.15 -17.61 10.85
C THR A 111 -12.46 -17.20 9.56
N SER A 112 -11.18 -17.49 9.42
CA SER A 112 -10.39 -17.25 8.20
C SER A 112 -10.96 -17.97 6.99
N LEU A 113 -11.67 -19.08 7.19
CA LEU A 113 -12.36 -19.83 6.12
C LEU A 113 -13.48 -19.02 5.46
N ASN A 114 -14.00 -17.98 6.12
CA ASN A 114 -15.05 -17.11 5.58
C ASN A 114 -14.47 -15.91 4.80
N ALA A 115 -13.15 -15.81 4.68
CA ALA A 115 -12.51 -14.76 3.89
C ALA A 115 -12.80 -14.98 2.39
N VAL A 116 -13.14 -13.90 1.70
CA VAL A 116 -13.40 -13.91 0.25
C VAL A 116 -12.29 -13.16 -0.49
N PRO A 117 -11.99 -13.51 -1.75
CA PRO A 117 -11.00 -12.79 -2.54
C PRO A 117 -11.32 -11.30 -2.64
N THR A 118 -10.37 -10.46 -2.25
CA THR A 118 -10.49 -8.99 -2.32
C THR A 118 -10.50 -8.52 -3.78
N TYR A 119 -10.84 -7.25 -4.00
CA TYR A 119 -10.81 -6.67 -5.34
C TYR A 119 -9.42 -6.81 -5.99
N ALA A 120 -8.36 -6.60 -5.21
CA ALA A 120 -6.99 -6.74 -5.71
C ALA A 120 -6.66 -8.17 -6.17
N HIS A 121 -7.13 -9.20 -5.46
CA HIS A 121 -6.99 -10.60 -5.92
C HIS A 121 -7.63 -10.79 -7.30
N ARG A 122 -8.86 -10.28 -7.48
CA ARG A 122 -9.60 -10.41 -8.74
C ARG A 122 -8.92 -9.65 -9.88
N VAL A 123 -8.38 -8.46 -9.60
CA VAL A 123 -7.64 -7.66 -10.59
C VAL A 123 -6.37 -8.39 -11.03
N ILE A 124 -5.59 -8.95 -10.10
CA ILE A 124 -4.38 -9.72 -10.44
C ILE A 124 -4.74 -10.93 -11.31
N THR A 125 -5.80 -11.67 -10.95
CA THR A 125 -6.29 -12.78 -11.79
C THR A 125 -6.72 -12.33 -13.18
N ALA A 126 -7.39 -11.18 -13.30
CA ALA A 126 -7.78 -10.65 -14.60
C ALA A 126 -6.57 -10.22 -15.46
N LEU A 127 -5.54 -9.64 -14.83
CA LEU A 127 -4.30 -9.27 -15.52
C LEU A 127 -3.51 -10.49 -16.00
N GLU A 128 -3.49 -11.56 -15.21
CA GLU A 128 -2.85 -12.83 -15.59
C GLU A 128 -3.57 -13.46 -16.79
N ARG A 129 -4.90 -13.58 -16.71
CA ARG A 129 -5.73 -14.09 -17.83
C ARG A 129 -5.61 -13.27 -19.11
N SER A 130 -5.25 -11.99 -19.00
CA SER A 130 -5.05 -11.09 -20.13
C SER A 130 -3.60 -11.06 -20.65
N GLY A 131 -2.70 -11.88 -20.07
CA GLY A 131 -1.29 -11.96 -20.46
C GLY A 131 -0.42 -10.79 -19.98
N TYR A 132 -0.92 -9.93 -19.09
CA TYR A 132 -0.16 -8.79 -18.56
C TYR A 132 0.68 -9.15 -17.34
N VAL A 133 0.23 -10.09 -16.51
CA VAL A 133 0.99 -10.65 -15.38
C VAL A 133 1.30 -12.11 -15.72
N HIS A 134 2.55 -12.50 -15.58
CA HIS A 134 3.05 -13.80 -16.04
C HIS A 134 3.29 -14.77 -14.88
N TYR A 135 3.55 -14.23 -13.69
CA TYR A 135 3.76 -15.03 -12.50
C TYR A 135 3.33 -14.26 -11.25
N TYR A 136 2.94 -14.99 -10.20
CA TYR A 136 2.68 -14.41 -8.89
C TYR A 136 3.44 -15.18 -7.81
N VAL A 137 4.02 -14.44 -6.87
CA VAL A 137 4.74 -15.00 -5.71
C VAL A 137 3.97 -14.59 -4.45
N ARG A 138 3.77 -15.55 -3.54
CA ARG A 138 3.17 -15.31 -2.22
C ARG A 138 4.25 -15.50 -1.16
N GLU A 139 4.46 -14.47 -0.36
CA GLU A 139 5.41 -14.45 0.76
C GLU A 139 4.73 -14.01 2.08
#